data_AF-A0A354M237-F1
#
_entry.id   AF-A0A354M237-F1
#
_cell.length_a   1.000
_cell.length_b   1.000
_cell.length_c   1.000
_cell.angle_alpha   90.00
_cell.angle_beta   90.00
_cell.angle_gamma   90.00
#
_symmetry.space_group_name_H-M   'P 1'
#
loop_
_entity.id
_entity.type
_entity.pdbx_description
1 polymer ?
#
loop_
_entity_poly.entity_id
_entity_poly.type
_entity_poly.pdbx_seq_one_letter_code
_entity_poly.pdbx_strand_id
1 'polypeptide(L)'
;MCAYNRFEGEPCCSNKTLLINILKDEWGFDDVIVSDCGAIADFYTKGRHETHASAAEASADAVISGTDLECGGSYWALDEAFEKGLITETKINESVFRLLRAR
;
A
#
# COMPACT_ATOMS: atom_id res chain seq x y z
N MET A 1 3.82 -4.28 -9.86
CA MET A 1 2.84 -4.95 -9.00
C MET A 1 3.56 -5.55 -7.80
N CYS A 2 3.14 -5.29 -6.57
CA CYS A 2 3.76 -5.88 -5.37
C CYS A 2 3.20 -7.28 -5.08
N ALA A 3 4.03 -8.15 -4.49
CA ALA A 3 3.71 -9.57 -4.27
C ALA A 3 2.91 -9.82 -2.97
N TYR A 4 2.27 -10.99 -2.87
CA TYR A 4 1.52 -11.42 -1.68
C TYR A 4 2.38 -11.67 -0.44
N ASN A 5 3.57 -12.25 -0.61
CA ASN A 5 4.35 -12.75 0.52
C ASN A 5 4.91 -11.63 1.40
N ARG A 6 5.36 -12.02 2.60
CA ARG A 6 6.23 -11.16 3.41
C ARG A 6 7.69 -11.32 2.98
N PHE A 7 8.46 -10.27 3.16
CA PHE A 7 9.91 -10.27 3.08
C PHE A 7 10.47 -9.61 4.35
N GLU A 8 11.35 -10.33 5.05
CA GLU A 8 11.93 -9.90 6.33
C GLU A 8 10.90 -9.46 7.39
N GLY A 9 9.74 -10.12 7.40
CA GLY A 9 8.67 -9.87 8.37
C GLY A 9 7.60 -8.88 7.92
N GLU A 10 7.85 -8.13 6.85
CA GLU A 10 6.92 -7.11 6.34
C GLU A 10 6.23 -7.54 5.04
N PRO A 11 4.93 -7.27 4.85
CA PRO A 11 4.24 -7.56 3.59
C PRO A 11 4.85 -6.78 2.42
N CYS A 12 5.07 -7.42 1.26
CA CYS A 12 5.72 -6.76 0.13
C CYS A 12 4.95 -5.53 -0.39
N CYS A 13 3.64 -5.46 -0.20
CA CYS A 13 2.82 -4.30 -0.59
C CYS A 13 2.85 -3.12 0.40
N SER A 14 3.54 -3.25 1.54
CA SER A 14 3.88 -2.11 2.40
C SER A 14 5.35 -2.09 2.83
N ASN A 15 6.20 -2.84 2.14
CA ASN A 15 7.62 -2.88 2.46
C ASN A 15 8.34 -1.66 1.83
N LYS A 16 8.64 -0.64 2.66
CA LYS A 16 9.34 0.59 2.23
C LYS A 16 10.73 0.35 1.67
N THR A 17 11.45 -0.65 2.18
CA THR A 17 12.77 -1.00 1.64
C THR A 17 12.64 -1.43 0.18
N LEU A 18 11.67 -2.29 -0.13
CA LEU A 18 11.46 -2.78 -1.49
C LEU A 18 10.86 -1.70 -2.40
N LEU A 19 9.78 -1.05 -1.97
CA LEU A 19 8.97 -0.19 -2.84
C LEU A 19 9.48 1.26 -2.93
N ILE A 20 10.07 1.79 -1.86
CA ILE A 20 10.59 3.17 -1.83
C ILE A 20 12.09 3.13 -2.08
N ASN A 21 12.86 2.57 -1.15
CA ASN A 21 14.32 2.69 -1.19
C ASN A 21 14.90 2.05 -2.47
N ILE A 22 14.54 0.80 -2.75
CA ILE A 22 15.09 0.10 -3.93
C ILE A 22 14.37 0.53 -5.21
N LEU A 23 13.05 0.35 -5.28
CA LEU A 23 12.33 0.55 -6.53
C LEU A 23 12.26 2.03 -6.95
N LYS A 24 11.83 2.94 -6.07
CA LYS A 24 11.68 4.36 -6.41
C LYS A 24 13.01 5.11 -6.36
N ASP A 25 13.78 4.96 -5.29
CA ASP A 25 14.97 5.79 -5.09
C ASP A 25 16.21 5.26 -5.83
N GLU A 26 16.55 3.96 -5.68
CA GLU A 26 17.74 3.38 -6.33
C GLU A 26 17.53 3.13 -7.84
N TRP A 27 16.38 2.57 -8.23
CA TRP A 27 16.11 2.24 -9.63
C TRP A 27 15.45 3.38 -10.40
N GLY A 28 14.98 4.42 -9.71
CA GLY A 28 14.34 5.58 -10.34
C GLY A 28 12.97 5.26 -10.95
N PHE A 29 12.26 4.26 -10.45
CA PHE A 29 10.91 3.95 -10.93
C PHE A 29 9.93 5.05 -10.49
N ASP A 30 9.34 5.75 -11.45
CA ASP A 30 8.42 6.86 -11.22
C ASP A 30 7.04 6.62 -11.84
N ASP A 31 6.55 5.38 -11.79
CA ASP A 31 5.21 5.04 -12.27
C ASP A 31 4.38 4.39 -11.15
N VAL A 32 3.19 3.92 -11.50
CA VAL A 32 2.19 3.38 -10.58
C VAL A 32 2.60 2.00 -10.07
N ILE A 33 2.52 1.81 -8.75
CA ILE A 33 2.61 0.50 -8.12
C ILE A 33 1.19 0.03 -7.78
N VAL A 34 0.78 -1.09 -8.37
CA VAL A 34 -0.49 -1.77 -8.06
C VAL A 34 -0.27 -2.96 -7.13
N SER A 35 -1.20 -3.23 -6.22
CA SER A 35 -1.21 -4.46 -5.44
C SER A 35 -1.58 -5.66 -6.29
N ASP A 36 -1.08 -6.84 -5.93
CA ASP A 36 -1.74 -8.06 -6.37
C ASP A 36 -3.15 -8.17 -5.76
N CYS A 37 -4.00 -8.99 -6.35
CA CYS A 37 -5.42 -9.02 -6.06
C CYS A 37 -5.70 -9.66 -4.70
N GLY A 38 -6.10 -8.84 -3.72
CA GLY A 38 -6.31 -9.24 -2.32
C GLY A 38 -5.07 -9.19 -1.43
N ALA A 39 -3.92 -8.71 -1.93
CA ALA A 39 -2.68 -8.69 -1.16
C ALA A 39 -2.76 -7.81 0.10
N ILE A 40 -3.47 -6.68 0.06
CA ILE A 40 -3.66 -5.82 1.24
C ILE A 40 -4.56 -6.49 2.29
N ALA A 41 -5.54 -7.29 1.86
CA ALA A 41 -6.39 -8.03 2.79
C ALA A 41 -5.59 -9.06 3.61
N ASP A 42 -4.50 -9.58 3.08
CA ASP A 42 -3.63 -10.52 3.79
C ASP A 42 -2.95 -9.91 5.02
N PHE A 43 -2.82 -8.57 5.08
CA PHE A 43 -2.13 -7.89 6.17
C PHE A 43 -2.88 -8.05 7.50
N TYR A 44 -4.21 -8.00 7.48
CA TYR A 44 -5.05 -7.96 8.68
C TYR A 44 -6.00 -9.16 8.82
N THR A 45 -6.17 -9.97 7.75
CA THR A 45 -7.04 -11.14 7.82
C THR A 45 -6.45 -12.19 8.74
N LYS A 46 -7.25 -12.64 9.72
CA LYS A 46 -6.88 -13.73 10.63
C LYS A 46 -6.49 -15.00 9.87
N GLY A 47 -5.39 -15.62 10.26
CA GLY A 47 -4.80 -16.78 9.60
C GLY A 47 -3.93 -16.46 8.39
N ARG A 48 -3.67 -15.17 8.10
CA ARG A 48 -2.77 -14.72 7.03
C ARG A 48 -1.52 -14.05 7.62
N HIS A 49 -1.17 -12.83 7.23
CA HIS A 49 0.05 -12.19 7.73
C HIS A 49 -0.11 -11.61 9.13
N GLU A 50 -1.32 -11.15 9.48
CA GLU A 50 -1.65 -10.57 10.79
C GLU A 50 -0.64 -9.51 11.26
N THR A 51 -0.13 -8.71 10.33
CA THR A 51 0.83 -7.62 10.59
C THR A 51 0.14 -6.30 10.98
N HIS A 52 -1.13 -6.15 10.62
CA HIS A 52 -1.92 -4.95 10.91
C HIS A 52 -3.21 -5.33 11.64
N ALA A 53 -3.69 -4.48 12.54
CA ALA A 53 -4.86 -4.81 13.36
C ALA A 53 -6.19 -4.61 12.61
N SER A 54 -6.20 -3.84 11.52
CA SER A 54 -7.41 -3.51 10.78
C SER A 54 -7.14 -3.22 9.30
N ALA A 55 -8.22 -3.21 8.49
CA ALA A 55 -8.17 -2.79 7.10
C ALA A 55 -7.73 -1.33 6.95
N ALA A 56 -8.15 -0.44 7.85
CA ALA A 56 -7.74 0.97 7.83
C ALA A 56 -6.23 1.14 8.03
N GLU A 57 -5.64 0.43 9.01
CA GLU A 57 -4.18 0.44 9.23
C GLU A 57 -3.42 -0.14 8.04
N ALA A 58 -3.87 -1.28 7.50
CA ALA A 58 -3.23 -1.92 6.36
C ALA A 58 -3.29 -1.05 5.10
N SER A 59 -4.44 -0.43 4.81
CA SER A 59 -4.61 0.44 3.64
C SER A 59 -3.80 1.72 3.77
N ALA A 60 -3.73 2.33 4.95
CA ALA A 60 -2.88 3.49 5.20
C ALA A 60 -1.40 3.16 4.95
N ASP A 61 -0.90 2.08 5.57
CA ASP A 61 0.51 1.71 5.42
C ASP A 61 0.85 1.34 3.98
N ALA A 62 -0.02 0.64 3.26
CA ALA A 62 0.17 0.32 1.85
C ALA A 62 0.33 1.58 0.97
N VAL A 63 -0.55 2.58 1.13
CA VAL A 63 -0.46 3.85 0.37
C VAL A 63 0.81 4.61 0.76
N ILE A 64 1.08 4.76 2.06
CA ILE A 64 2.26 5.48 2.56
C ILE A 64 3.57 4.82 2.08
N SER A 65 3.57 3.49 1.99
CA SER A 65 4.70 2.68 1.55
C SER A 65 4.80 2.53 0.04
N GLY A 66 3.92 3.21 -0.71
CA GLY A 66 4.08 3.45 -2.14
C GLY A 66 3.20 2.59 -3.05
N THR A 67 2.30 1.76 -2.52
CA THR A 67 1.29 1.04 -3.30
C THR A 67 0.16 1.99 -3.68
N ASP A 68 0.22 2.55 -4.88
CA ASP A 68 -0.68 3.61 -5.34
C ASP A 68 -2.09 3.10 -5.68
N LEU A 69 -2.20 1.85 -6.15
CA LEU A 69 -3.46 1.20 -6.52
C LEU A 69 -3.65 -0.12 -5.78
N GLU A 70 -4.88 -0.41 -5.39
CA GLU A 70 -5.25 -1.74 -4.91
C GLU A 70 -6.00 -2.52 -6.01
N CYS A 71 -5.62 -3.78 -6.22
CA CYS A 71 -6.54 -4.78 -6.76
C CYS A 71 -7.26 -5.46 -5.57
N GLY A 72 -8.50 -5.06 -5.27
CA GLY A 72 -9.21 -5.56 -4.10
C GLY A 72 -10.33 -4.64 -3.63
N GLY A 73 -10.50 -4.55 -2.32
CA GLY A 73 -11.49 -3.68 -1.67
C GLY A 73 -11.08 -3.18 -0.28
N SER A 74 -9.83 -3.37 0.14
CA SER A 74 -9.30 -2.86 1.40
C SER A 74 -9.18 -1.34 1.40
N TYR A 75 -8.90 -0.72 0.24
CA TYR A 75 -8.79 0.73 0.11
C TYR A 75 -10.14 1.44 0.31
N TRP A 76 -11.27 0.73 0.36
CA TRP A 76 -12.53 1.28 0.88
C TRP A 76 -12.43 1.74 2.35
N ALA A 77 -11.44 1.25 3.10
CA ALA A 77 -11.18 1.69 4.47
C ALA A 77 -10.27 2.93 4.57
N LEU A 78 -9.88 3.56 3.44
CA LEU A 78 -9.05 4.78 3.48
C LEU A 78 -9.77 5.97 4.09
N ASP A 79 -11.10 6.07 3.95
CA ASP A 79 -11.90 7.10 4.62
C ASP A 79 -11.79 6.97 6.15
N GLU A 80 -11.96 5.74 6.68
CA GLU A 80 -11.76 5.44 8.10
C GLU A 80 -10.31 5.73 8.54
N ALA A 81 -9.33 5.36 7.72
CA ALA A 81 -7.92 5.60 8.00
C ALA A 81 -7.60 7.11 8.09
N PHE A 82 -8.20 7.92 7.23
CA PHE A 82 -8.08 9.37 7.24
C PHE A 82 -8.74 9.96 8.49
N GLU A 83 -9.96 9.55 8.83
CA GLU A 83 -10.68 9.98 10.04
C GLU A 83 -9.89 9.66 11.32
N LYS A 84 -9.18 8.52 11.35
CA LYS A 84 -8.30 8.12 12.45
C LYS A 84 -6.93 8.80 12.45
N GLY A 85 -6.61 9.60 11.44
CA GLY A 85 -5.30 10.26 11.29
C GLY A 85 -4.14 9.31 10.95
N LEU A 86 -4.44 8.11 10.44
CA LEU A 86 -3.42 7.13 10.01
C LEU A 86 -2.79 7.50 8.67
N ILE A 87 -3.51 8.28 7.86
CA ILE A 87 -3.05 8.79 6.56
C ILE A 87 -3.52 10.22 6.36
N THR A 88 -2.81 10.98 5.52
CA THR A 88 -3.20 12.34 5.13
C THR A 88 -3.74 12.37 3.70
N GLU A 89 -4.61 13.34 3.42
CA GLU A 89 -5.12 13.59 2.08
C GLU A 89 -3.98 13.81 1.07
N THR A 90 -2.89 14.48 1.48
CA THR A 90 -1.68 14.65 0.66
C THR A 90 -1.11 13.32 0.17
N LYS A 91 -1.05 12.29 1.02
CA LYS A 91 -0.52 10.97 0.63
C LYS A 91 -1.44 10.23 -0.34
N ILE A 92 -2.74 10.39 -0.19
CA ILE A 92 -3.71 9.86 -1.15
C ILE A 92 -3.55 10.60 -2.49
N ASN A 93 -3.45 11.93 -2.47
CA ASN A 93 -3.31 12.77 -3.66
C ASN A 93 -2.01 12.49 -4.43
N GLU A 94 -0.89 12.19 -3.76
CA GLU A 94 0.34 11.74 -4.42
C GLU A 94 0.11 10.48 -5.28
N SER A 95 -0.62 9.50 -4.75
CA SER A 95 -0.93 8.24 -5.45
C SER A 95 -1.90 8.48 -6.62
N VAL A 96 -2.93 9.29 -6.41
CA VAL A 96 -3.89 9.67 -7.46
C VAL A 96 -3.19 10.44 -8.59
N PHE A 97 -2.26 11.34 -8.27
CA PHE A 97 -1.50 12.07 -9.29
C PHE A 97 -0.68 11.14 -10.17
N ARG A 98 0.03 10.17 -9.58
CA ARG A 98 0.79 9.15 -10.35
C ARG A 98 -0.14 8.35 -11.26
N LEU A 99 -1.30 7.93 -10.74
CA LEU A 99 -2.31 7.20 -11.50
C LEU A 99 -2.81 8.00 -12.72
N LEU A 100 -3.12 9.28 -12.53
CA LEU A 100 -3.63 10.13 -13.59
C LEU A 100 -2.56 10.48 -14.63
N ARG A 101 -1.29 10.61 -14.22
CA ARG A 101 -0.16 10.83 -15.13
C ARG A 101 0.12 9.62 -16.03
N ALA A 102 -0.14 8.40 -15.55
CA ALA A 102 0.09 7.17 -16.30
C ALA A 102 -0.97 6.90 -17.39
N ARG A 103 -1.94 7.80 -17.59
CA ARG A 103 -3.03 7.72 -18.58
C ARG A 103 -2.91 8.81 -19.63
#